data_AF-A0A0C9XLJ0-F1
#
_entry.id   AF-A0A0C9XLJ0-F1
#
_cell.length_a   1.000
_cell.length_b   1.000
_cell.length_c   1.000
_cell.angle_alpha   90.00
_cell.angle_beta   90.00
_cell.angle_gamma   90.00
#
_symmetry.space_group_name_H-M   'P 1'
#
loop_
_entity.id
_entity.type
_entity.pdbx_description
1 polymer ?
#
loop_
_entity_poly.entity_id
_entity_poly.type
_entity_poly.pdbx_seq_one_letter_code
_entity_poly.pdbx_strand_id
1 'polypeptide(L)'
;KKTFNVFEESGIFIATCWHRFVLLAFFSSTNSVRAKYPLAMINCLAAAYGPNGACAYDIGCTFAKTVSTSSIGPRIQTLGLHFMVGAFHGHAHNRLCQLGWHPMYIEGTSNMEGEGCEHVFSAFNEL
;
A
#
# COMPACT_ATOMS: atom_id res chain seq x y z
N LYS A 1 25.83 15.46 -26.89
CA LYS A 1 24.62 14.66 -27.18
C LYS A 1 23.54 15.07 -26.19
N LYS A 2 22.51 15.82 -26.62
CA LYS A 2 21.31 16.04 -25.80
C LYS A 2 20.49 14.76 -25.89
N THR A 3 20.43 14.00 -24.81
CA THR A 3 19.43 12.95 -24.64
C THR A 3 18.07 13.62 -24.66
N PHE A 4 17.20 13.18 -25.56
CA PHE A 4 15.81 13.60 -25.57
C PHE A 4 15.19 13.18 -24.22
N ASN A 5 14.60 14.12 -23.47
CA ASN A 5 13.69 13.82 -22.36
C ASN A 5 12.40 13.23 -22.96
N VAL A 6 12.45 12.00 -23.47
CA VAL A 6 11.29 11.31 -24.09
C VAL A 6 10.37 10.71 -23.03
N PHE A 7 10.86 10.56 -21.80
CA PHE A 7 10.08 9.99 -20.71
C PHE A 7 9.75 11.10 -19.71
N GLU A 8 8.51 11.57 -19.71
CA GLU A 8 7.96 12.18 -18.50
C GLU A 8 7.91 11.08 -17.43
N GLU A 9 8.54 11.32 -16.27
CA GLU A 9 8.47 10.41 -15.13
C GLU A 9 7.03 10.37 -14.58
N SER A 10 6.18 9.56 -15.19
CA SER A 10 4.85 9.28 -14.65
C SER A 10 4.98 8.41 -13.42
N GLY A 11 4.52 8.89 -12.26
CA GLY A 11 4.46 8.08 -11.05
C GLY A 11 3.44 6.95 -11.21
N ILE A 12 3.86 5.70 -11.04
CA ILE A 12 2.98 4.54 -10.99
C ILE A 12 2.70 4.22 -9.53
N PHE A 13 1.44 3.95 -9.19
CA PHE A 13 1.03 3.49 -7.88
C PHE A 13 0.26 2.19 -8.02
N ILE A 14 0.77 1.10 -7.44
CA ILE A 14 0.20 -0.24 -7.58
C ILE A 14 -0.25 -0.80 -6.23
N ALA A 15 -1.15 -1.77 -6.27
CA ALA A 15 -1.49 -2.63 -5.15
C ALA A 15 -1.38 -4.07 -5.60
N THR A 16 -0.77 -4.89 -4.77
CA THR A 16 -0.53 -6.31 -5.05
C THR A 16 -1.30 -7.18 -4.06
N CYS A 17 -1.64 -8.40 -4.47
CA CYS A 17 -2.13 -9.42 -3.55
C CYS A 17 -0.96 -10.09 -2.83
N TRP A 18 -1.27 -10.96 -1.87
CA TRP A 18 -0.26 -11.72 -1.13
C TRP A 18 0.60 -12.64 -2.01
N HIS A 19 0.12 -13.00 -3.20
CA HIS A 19 0.85 -13.78 -4.19
C HIS A 19 1.70 -12.91 -5.14
N ARG A 20 1.84 -11.61 -4.87
CA ARG A 20 2.58 -10.63 -5.69
C ARG A 20 2.01 -10.43 -7.10
N PHE A 21 0.72 -10.72 -7.31
CA PHE A 21 0.02 -10.29 -8.52
C PHE A 21 -0.47 -8.86 -8.35
N VAL A 22 -0.27 -8.02 -9.37
CA VAL A 22 -0.82 -6.65 -9.41
C VAL A 22 -2.34 -6.73 -9.51
N LEU A 23 -3.04 -6.20 -8.51
CA LEU A 23 -4.49 -6.13 -8.46
C LEU A 23 -5.03 -4.85 -9.08
N LEU A 24 -4.36 -3.73 -8.81
CA LEU A 24 -4.69 -2.41 -9.32
C LEU A 24 -3.41 -1.64 -9.62
N ALA A 25 -3.44 -0.85 -10.68
CA ALA A 25 -2.38 0.08 -11.03
C ALA A 25 -2.99 1.42 -11.42
N PHE A 26 -2.43 2.50 -10.88
CA PHE A 26 -2.79 3.86 -11.22
C PHE A 26 -1.59 4.58 -11.80
N PHE A 27 -1.79 5.23 -12.95
CA PHE A 27 -0.77 6.04 -13.61
C PHE A 27 -1.07 7.51 -13.37
N SER A 28 -0.16 8.20 -12.67
CA SER A 28 -0.23 9.64 -12.52
C SER A 28 0.53 10.30 -13.66
N SER A 29 -0.16 11.12 -14.46
CA SER A 29 0.46 12.02 -15.44
C SER A 29 1.19 13.21 -14.81
N THR A 30 1.32 13.22 -13.49
CA THR A 30 2.06 14.23 -12.73
C THR A 30 3.10 13.51 -11.88
N ASN A 31 4.28 14.12 -11.69
CA ASN A 31 5.42 13.58 -10.93
C ASN A 31 5.15 13.38 -9.41
N SER A 32 3.88 13.35 -8.97
CA SER A 32 3.52 13.10 -7.57
C SER A 32 2.37 12.12 -7.44
N VAL A 33 2.61 11.07 -6.68
CA VAL A 33 1.54 10.23 -6.11
C VAL A 33 0.83 11.08 -5.06
N ARG A 34 -0.46 11.36 -5.27
CA ARG A 34 -1.29 12.08 -4.30
C ARG A 34 -1.99 11.09 -3.39
N ALA A 35 -2.23 11.47 -2.14
CA ALA A 35 -2.94 10.64 -1.14
C ALA A 35 -4.33 10.13 -1.59
N LYS A 36 -4.93 10.76 -2.61
CA LYS A 36 -6.19 10.30 -3.22
C LYS A 36 -6.09 8.91 -3.89
N TYR A 37 -4.92 8.53 -4.39
CA TYR A 37 -4.72 7.25 -5.09
C TYR A 37 -4.82 6.04 -4.15
N PRO A 38 -4.06 5.96 -3.04
CA PRO A 38 -4.21 4.85 -2.10
C PRO A 38 -5.62 4.82 -1.48
N LEU A 39 -6.26 5.97 -1.21
CA LEU A 39 -7.65 6.00 -0.74
C LEU A 39 -8.63 5.38 -1.76
N ALA A 40 -8.52 5.75 -3.04
CA ALA A 40 -9.37 5.19 -4.09
C ALA A 40 -9.18 3.67 -4.25
N MET A 41 -7.93 3.21 -4.16
CA MET A 41 -7.61 1.79 -4.28
C MET A 41 -8.12 0.98 -3.10
N ILE A 42 -7.94 1.46 -1.88
CA ILE A 42 -8.54 0.81 -0.70
C ILE A 42 -10.06 0.73 -0.83
N ASN A 43 -10.72 1.79 -1.27
CA ASN A 43 -12.17 1.76 -1.46
C ASN A 43 -12.62 0.74 -2.51
N CYS A 44 -11.85 0.61 -3.60
CA CYS A 44 -12.10 -0.37 -4.66
C CYS A 44 -11.87 -1.81 -4.17
N LEU A 45 -10.73 -2.08 -3.53
CA LEU A 45 -10.37 -3.40 -3.02
C LEU A 45 -11.32 -3.84 -1.90
N ALA A 46 -11.68 -2.94 -0.98
CA ALA A 46 -12.63 -3.22 0.08
C ALA A 46 -14.04 -3.53 -0.46
N ALA A 47 -14.42 -2.96 -1.61
CA ALA A 47 -15.66 -3.31 -2.30
C ALA A 47 -15.62 -4.71 -2.93
N ALA A 48 -14.44 -5.13 -3.41
CA ALA A 48 -14.27 -6.39 -4.13
C ALA A 48 -14.12 -7.61 -3.19
N TYR A 49 -13.37 -7.47 -2.09
CA TYR A 49 -12.98 -8.61 -1.25
C TYR A 49 -13.80 -8.76 0.04
N GLY A 50 -14.52 -7.72 0.48
CA GLY A 50 -15.38 -7.80 1.66
C GLY A 50 -14.65 -7.66 3.00
N PRO A 51 -15.19 -8.21 4.10
CA PRO A 51 -14.73 -7.93 5.46
C PRO A 51 -13.46 -8.68 5.86
N ASN A 52 -12.83 -8.23 6.95
CA ASN A 52 -11.67 -8.84 7.63
C ASN A 52 -10.40 -8.94 6.77
N GLY A 53 -10.19 -8.00 5.85
CA GLY A 53 -8.96 -7.91 5.06
C GLY A 53 -7.81 -7.21 5.81
N ALA A 54 -6.60 -7.33 5.26
CA ALA A 54 -5.42 -6.58 5.71
C ALA A 54 -4.65 -5.99 4.53
N CYS A 55 -4.05 -4.81 4.71
CA CYS A 55 -3.26 -4.13 3.70
C CYS A 55 -1.94 -3.61 4.29
N ALA A 56 -0.82 -4.02 3.67
CA ALA A 56 0.48 -3.45 3.96
C ALA A 56 0.71 -2.16 3.15
N TYR A 57 1.29 -1.17 3.82
CA TYR A 57 1.80 0.03 3.19
C TYR A 57 2.93 0.60 4.06
N ASP A 58 4.00 1.12 3.46
CA ASP A 58 5.16 1.65 4.21
C ASP A 58 4.75 2.67 5.27
N ILE A 59 3.79 3.52 4.92
CA ILE A 59 3.22 4.52 5.82
C ILE A 59 1.90 4.07 6.46
N GLY A 60 1.64 2.76 6.53
CA GLY A 60 0.38 2.16 6.99
C GLY A 60 -0.10 2.70 8.33
N CYS A 61 0.82 2.90 9.28
CA CYS A 61 0.50 3.47 10.60
C CYS A 61 -0.09 4.89 10.53
N THR A 62 0.39 5.71 9.61
CA THR A 62 -0.08 7.09 9.41
C THR A 62 -1.28 7.09 8.47
N PHE A 63 -1.25 6.24 7.44
CA PHE A 63 -2.30 6.11 6.45
C PHE A 63 -3.60 5.59 7.04
N ALA A 64 -3.55 4.73 8.06
CA ALA A 64 -4.74 4.32 8.80
C ALA A 64 -5.51 5.53 9.38
N LYS A 65 -4.79 6.56 9.87
CA LYS A 65 -5.39 7.83 10.32
C LYS A 65 -5.96 8.64 9.15
N THR A 66 -5.29 8.65 8.01
CA THR A 66 -5.82 9.27 6.78
C THR A 66 -7.13 8.60 6.36
N VAL A 67 -7.20 7.27 6.37
CA VAL A 67 -8.39 6.51 6.01
C VAL A 67 -9.52 6.77 7.00
N SER A 68 -9.25 6.73 8.31
CA SER A 68 -10.28 6.93 9.34
C SER A 68 -10.91 8.32 9.31
N THR A 69 -10.16 9.34 8.88
CA THR A 69 -10.64 10.73 8.75
C THR A 69 -11.21 11.05 7.36
N SER A 70 -11.14 10.12 6.41
CA SER A 70 -11.64 10.29 5.05
C SER A 70 -13.11 9.88 4.90
N SER A 71 -13.71 10.17 3.74
CA SER A 71 -15.08 9.77 3.41
C SER A 71 -15.30 8.25 3.39
N ILE A 72 -14.25 7.44 3.26
CA ILE A 72 -14.34 5.98 3.26
C ILE A 72 -14.17 5.36 4.64
N GLY A 73 -13.78 6.14 5.65
CA GLY A 73 -13.48 5.67 7.01
C GLY A 73 -14.57 4.78 7.63
N PRO A 74 -15.85 5.19 7.65
CA PRO A 74 -16.94 4.38 8.21
C PRO A 74 -17.09 3.02 7.52
N ARG A 75 -16.92 2.98 6.20
CA ARG A 75 -16.98 1.74 5.42
C ARG A 75 -15.83 0.81 5.78
N ILE A 76 -14.60 1.34 5.83
CA ILE A 76 -13.41 0.56 6.14
C ILE A 76 -13.45 0.01 7.58
N GLN A 77 -13.97 0.80 8.53
CA GLN A 77 -14.21 0.33 9.90
C GLN A 77 -15.26 -0.78 9.95
N THR A 78 -16.39 -0.63 9.23
CA THR A 78 -17.44 -1.65 9.17
C THR A 78 -16.94 -2.97 8.59
N LEU A 79 -16.04 -2.88 7.60
CA LEU A 79 -15.42 -4.06 7.00
C LEU A 79 -14.29 -4.64 7.85
N GLY A 80 -13.87 -4.01 8.95
CA GLY A 80 -12.78 -4.51 9.79
C GLY A 80 -11.45 -4.64 9.03
N LEU A 81 -11.17 -3.73 8.09
CA LEU A 81 -9.90 -3.75 7.35
C LEU A 81 -8.75 -3.28 8.26
N HIS A 82 -7.70 -4.08 8.36
CA HIS A 82 -6.50 -3.74 9.11
C HIS A 82 -5.40 -3.18 8.20
N PHE A 83 -4.64 -2.21 8.69
CA PHE A 83 -3.42 -1.75 8.03
C PHE A 83 -2.20 -2.28 8.76
N MET A 84 -1.11 -2.47 8.03
CA MET A 84 0.19 -2.86 8.55
C MET A 84 1.30 -2.13 7.81
N VAL A 85 2.49 -2.13 8.40
CA VAL A 85 3.72 -1.63 7.77
C VAL A 85 4.51 -2.84 7.28
N GLY A 86 5.17 -2.75 6.13
CA GLY A 86 6.06 -3.81 5.64
C GLY A 86 7.11 -4.19 6.69
N ALA A 87 7.50 -5.45 6.77
CA ALA A 87 8.39 -5.97 7.80
C ALA A 87 9.77 -5.27 7.75
N PHE A 88 10.27 -4.95 6.55
CA PHE A 88 11.53 -4.23 6.40
C PHE A 88 11.36 -2.74 6.75
N HIS A 89 10.25 -2.14 6.33
CA HIS A 89 9.93 -0.75 6.65
C HIS A 89 9.65 -0.54 8.15
N GLY A 90 9.11 -1.53 8.84
CA GLY A 90 8.78 -1.46 10.26
C GLY A 90 9.96 -1.05 11.11
N HIS A 91 11.17 -1.53 10.81
CA HIS A 91 12.37 -1.20 11.59
C HIS A 91 12.76 0.27 11.50
N ALA A 92 12.40 0.98 10.43
CA ALA A 92 12.64 2.42 10.29
C ALA A 92 11.66 3.27 11.12
N HIS A 93 10.61 2.67 11.67
CA HIS A 93 9.62 3.36 12.50
C HIS A 93 9.97 3.27 14.00
N ASN A 94 9.35 4.12 14.82
CA ASN A 94 9.54 4.07 16.27
C ASN A 94 9.06 2.75 16.89
N ARG A 95 9.54 2.44 18.10
CA ARG A 95 9.24 1.20 18.82
C ARG A 95 7.75 0.91 18.97
N LEU A 96 6.93 1.93 19.24
CA LEU A 96 5.48 1.78 19.40
C LEU A 96 4.81 1.40 18.07
N CYS A 97 5.27 2.01 16.97
CA CYS A 97 4.79 1.68 15.64
C CYS A 97 5.11 0.22 15.28
N GLN A 98 6.34 -0.24 15.58
CA GLN A 98 6.74 -1.63 15.36
C GLN A 98 5.86 -2.61 16.13
N LEU A 99 5.53 -2.30 17.39
CA LEU A 99 4.69 -3.17 18.20
C LEU A 99 3.22 -3.21 17.76
N GLY A 100 2.70 -2.10 17.20
CA GLY A 100 1.29 -1.99 16.82
C GLY A 100 0.97 -2.31 15.36
N TRP A 101 1.95 -2.23 14.46
CA TRP A 101 1.70 -2.27 13.00
C TRP A 101 2.56 -3.27 12.24
N HIS A 102 3.47 -3.98 12.90
CA HIS A 102 4.31 -4.98 12.24
C HIS A 102 3.50 -6.26 11.97
N PRO A 103 3.66 -6.92 10.79
CA PRO A 103 2.83 -8.05 10.40
C PRO A 103 2.84 -9.20 11.42
N MET A 104 4.01 -9.51 12.02
CA MET A 104 4.13 -10.52 13.09
C MET A 104 3.17 -10.34 14.28
N TYR A 105 2.68 -9.13 14.54
CA TYR A 105 1.77 -8.86 15.67
C TYR A 105 0.30 -8.70 15.23
N ILE A 106 -0.01 -8.88 13.94
CA ILE A 106 -1.35 -8.72 13.39
C ILE A 106 -1.85 -10.08 12.93
N GLU A 107 -2.91 -10.56 13.57
CA GLU A 107 -3.53 -11.84 13.26
C GLU A 107 -4.05 -11.89 11.81
N GLY A 108 -3.93 -13.06 11.19
CA GLY A 108 -4.39 -13.28 9.82
C GLY A 108 -3.42 -12.82 8.73
N THR A 109 -2.30 -12.18 9.06
CA THR A 109 -1.33 -11.69 8.05
C THR A 109 -0.34 -12.77 7.57
N SER A 110 -0.33 -13.96 8.18
CA SER A 110 0.59 -15.07 7.85
C SER A 110 2.08 -14.64 7.91
N ASN A 111 2.99 -15.40 7.28
CA ASN A 111 4.40 -15.01 7.10
C ASN A 111 4.55 -13.96 5.96
N MET A 112 3.58 -13.05 5.80
CA MET A 112 3.66 -12.02 4.77
C MET A 112 4.61 -10.91 5.20
N GLU A 113 5.55 -10.57 4.33
CA GLU A 113 6.51 -9.49 4.58
C GLU A 113 5.91 -8.10 4.34
N GLY A 114 4.85 -8.00 3.52
CA GLY A 114 4.22 -6.72 3.18
C GLY A 114 4.90 -5.94 2.05
N GLU A 115 5.93 -6.52 1.43
CA GLU A 115 6.80 -5.90 0.41
C GLU A 115 6.42 -6.29 -1.05
N GLY A 116 5.13 -6.55 -1.28
CA GLY A 116 4.68 -7.10 -2.57
C GLY A 116 4.91 -6.15 -3.75
N CYS A 117 4.84 -4.83 -3.53
CA CYS A 117 5.02 -3.83 -4.56
C CYS A 117 6.50 -3.70 -4.95
N GLU A 118 7.39 -3.77 -3.98
CA GLU A 118 8.84 -3.67 -4.07
C GLU A 118 9.39 -4.83 -4.91
N HIS A 119 8.87 -6.05 -4.69
CA HIS A 119 9.20 -7.20 -5.54
C HIS A 119 8.79 -6.99 -7.00
N VAL A 120 7.61 -6.44 -7.25
CA VAL A 120 7.14 -6.17 -8.62
C VAL A 120 8.00 -5.09 -9.28
N PHE A 121 8.30 -4.00 -8.57
CA PHE A 121 9.16 -2.94 -9.09
C PHE A 121 10.60 -3.41 -9.30
N SER A 122 11.14 -4.27 -8.43
CA SER A 122 12.45 -4.90 -8.62
C SER A 122 12.47 -5.71 -9.91
N ALA A 123 11.47 -6.56 -10.13
CA ALA A 123 11.37 -7.37 -11.35
C ALA A 123 11.26 -6.52 -12.63
N PHE A 124 10.61 -5.35 -12.57
CA PHE A 124 10.57 -4.42 -13.71
C PHE A 124 11.91 -3.72 -13.99
N ASN A 125 12.77 -3.57 -12.99
CA ASN A 125 14.11 -2.98 -13.17
C ASN A 125 15.15 -4.00 -13.67
N GLU A 126 14.83 -5.29 -13.66
CA GLU A 126 15.68 -6.37 -14.19
C GLU A 126 15.50 -6.60 -15.70
N LEU A 127 14.53 -5.93 -16.33
CA LEU A 127 14.21 -6.00 -17.76
C LEU A 127 14.87 -4.86 -18.56
#